data_AF-B9G822-F1
#
_entry.id   AF-B9G822-F1
#
_cell.length_a   1.000
_cell.length_b   1.000
_cell.length_c   1.000
_cell.angle_alpha   90.00
_cell.angle_beta   90.00
_cell.angle_gamma   90.00
#
_symmetry.space_group_name_H-M   'P 1'
#
loop_
_entity.id
_entity.type
_entity.pdbx_description
1 polymer ?
#
loop_
_entity_poly.entity_id
_entity_poly.type
_entity_poly.pdbx_seq_one_letter_code
_entity_poly.pdbx_strand_id
1 'polypeptide(L)'
;MGPLIRLVAVPDGMGPDDDRNNLLRLTVFMQEHMAPRVEELIRRAGEEKAAVDGDGDGWGRIRCVVADYDVGTWALDVARRTGVKSAAVWPASAAVMASLLSVPELIRDKIIDAHGKRKRQMNCLF
;
A
#
# COMPACT_ATOMS: atom_id res chain seq x y z
N MET A 1 10.02 -6.50 30.41
CA MET A 1 9.48 -5.69 29.30
C MET A 1 9.46 -6.58 28.06
N GLY A 2 8.30 -6.76 27.42
CA GLY A 2 8.23 -7.49 26.16
C GLY A 2 8.86 -6.70 24.99
N PRO A 3 9.11 -7.33 23.84
CA PRO A 3 9.64 -6.66 22.66
C PRO A 3 8.72 -5.53 22.17
N LEU A 4 9.30 -4.44 21.68
CA LEU A 4 8.58 -3.25 21.19
C LEU A 4 8.14 -3.35 19.72
N ILE A 5 8.72 -4.28 18.96
CA ILE A 5 8.39 -4.52 17.54
C ILE A 5 8.18 -6.02 17.33
N ARG A 6 7.14 -6.38 16.58
CA ARG A 6 6.90 -7.74 16.07
C ARG A 6 6.84 -7.69 14.55
N LEU A 7 7.64 -8.54 13.92
CA LEU A 7 7.57 -8.76 12.48
C LEU A 7 6.59 -9.89 12.18
N VAL A 8 5.73 -9.68 11.19
CA VAL A 8 4.81 -10.70 10.67
C VAL A 8 5.01 -10.78 9.16
N ALA A 9 5.22 -12.00 8.65
CA ALA A 9 5.34 -12.24 7.22
C ALA A 9 3.97 -12.56 6.64
N VAL A 10 3.66 -11.94 5.50
CA VAL A 10 2.44 -12.20 4.72
C VAL A 10 2.88 -12.49 3.28
N PRO A 11 2.45 -13.61 2.67
CA PRO A 11 2.85 -13.94 1.30
C PRO A 11 2.24 -12.95 0.31
N ASP A 12 3.07 -12.49 -0.62
CA ASP A 12 2.71 -11.58 -1.73
C ASP A 12 1.82 -12.23 -2.79
N GLY A 13 1.69 -13.56 -2.76
CA GLY A 13 0.91 -14.35 -3.72
C GLY A 13 1.69 -14.74 -4.98
N MET A 14 2.92 -14.26 -5.15
CA MET A 14 3.75 -14.56 -6.31
C MET A 14 4.42 -15.93 -6.17
N GLY A 15 4.54 -16.64 -7.29
CA GLY A 15 5.27 -17.89 -7.36
C GLY A 15 6.77 -17.71 -7.05
N PRO A 16 7.50 -18.80 -6.76
CA PRO A 16 8.94 -18.75 -6.51
C PRO A 16 9.71 -18.12 -7.69
N ASP A 17 9.34 -18.48 -8.92
CA ASP A 17 10.03 -18.07 -10.15
C ASP A 17 9.41 -16.82 -10.82
N ASP A 18 8.36 -16.24 -10.24
CA ASP A 18 7.74 -15.04 -10.80
C ASP A 18 8.65 -13.80 -10.62
N ASP A 19 8.72 -12.96 -11.66
CA ASP A 19 9.50 -11.71 -11.65
C ASP A 19 8.86 -10.63 -10.77
N ARG A 20 9.43 -10.45 -9.57
CA ARG A 20 9.02 -9.42 -8.60
C ARG A 20 9.39 -7.99 -9.01
N ASN A 21 10.12 -7.79 -10.11
CA ASN A 21 10.33 -6.46 -10.69
C ASN A 21 9.17 -6.01 -11.57
N ASN A 22 8.24 -6.91 -11.92
CA ASN A 22 6.98 -6.52 -12.54
C ASN A 22 6.05 -5.90 -11.49
N LEU A 23 6.28 -4.62 -11.18
CA LEU A 23 5.58 -3.88 -10.13
C LEU A 23 4.07 -3.84 -10.32
N LEU A 24 3.59 -3.80 -11.58
CA LEU A 24 2.17 -3.87 -11.88
C LEU A 24 1.57 -5.20 -11.38
N ARG A 25 2.20 -6.32 -11.74
CA ARG A 25 1.73 -7.65 -11.34
C ARG A 25 1.88 -7.86 -9.82
N LEU A 26 3.01 -7.45 -9.24
CA LEU A 26 3.25 -7.54 -7.80
C LEU A 26 2.18 -6.77 -7.02
N THR A 27 1.87 -5.52 -7.40
CA THR A 27 0.87 -4.70 -6.70
C THR A 27 -0.51 -5.34 -6.71
N VAL A 28 -0.94 -5.90 -7.85
CA VAL A 28 -2.22 -6.62 -7.97
C VAL A 28 -2.25 -7.84 -7.05
N PHE A 29 -1.18 -8.65 -7.08
CA PHE A 29 -1.11 -9.88 -6.27
C PHE A 29 -1.05 -9.58 -4.77
N MET A 30 -0.31 -8.55 -4.35
CA MET A 30 -0.30 -8.09 -2.97
C MET A 30 -1.72 -7.69 -2.52
N GLN A 31 -2.47 -6.96 -3.35
CA GLN A 31 -3.86 -6.61 -3.03
C GLN A 31 -4.75 -7.86 -2.92
N GLU A 32 -4.63 -8.84 -3.81
CA GLU A 32 -5.46 -10.05 -3.81
C GLU A 32 -5.12 -11.00 -2.65
N HIS A 33 -3.84 -11.14 -2.31
CA HIS A 33 -3.35 -12.18 -1.40
C HIS A 33 -2.93 -11.66 -0.02
N MET A 34 -2.33 -10.47 0.07
CA MET A 34 -1.94 -9.89 1.36
C MET A 34 -3.11 -9.19 2.05
N ALA A 35 -3.99 -8.50 1.31
CA ALA A 35 -5.06 -7.71 1.91
C ALA A 35 -5.97 -8.54 2.83
N PRO A 36 -6.47 -9.74 2.44
CA PRO A 36 -7.32 -10.55 3.31
C PRO A 36 -6.59 -11.01 4.58
N ARG A 37 -5.30 -11.31 4.47
CA ARG A 37 -4.46 -11.77 5.61
C ARG A 37 -4.17 -10.64 6.59
N VAL A 38 -3.88 -9.44 6.09
CA VAL A 38 -3.70 -8.25 6.94
C VAL A 38 -5.02 -7.89 7.64
N GLU A 39 -6.14 -8.01 6.93
CA GLU A 39 -7.47 -7.78 7.50
C GLU A 39 -7.80 -8.77 8.62
N GLU A 40 -7.47 -10.06 8.43
CA GLU A 40 -7.58 -11.10 9.45
C GLU A 40 -6.69 -10.82 10.67
N LEU A 41 -5.43 -10.40 10.46
CA LEU A 41 -4.53 -10.00 11.54
C LEU A 41 -5.10 -8.86 12.37
N ILE A 42 -5.68 -7.85 11.72
CA ILE A 42 -6.30 -6.72 12.42
C ILE A 42 -7.52 -7.15 13.24
N ARG A 43 -8.37 -8.02 12.68
CA ARG A 43 -9.57 -8.50 13.40
C ARG A 43 -9.24 -9.35 14.61
N ARG A 44 -8.28 -10.28 14.47
CA ARG A 44 -7.84 -11.16 15.56
C ARG A 44 -7.12 -10.40 16.67
N ALA A 45 -6.50 -9.26 16.35
CA ALA A 45 -5.79 -8.47 17.33
C ALA A 45 -6.73 -7.95 18.43
N GLY A 46 -6.54 -8.44 19.66
CA GLY A 46 -7.33 -8.04 20.83
C GLY A 46 -8.64 -8.79 21.02
N GLU A 47 -8.87 -9.91 20.34
CA GLU A 47 -9.93 -10.86 20.69
C GLU A 47 -9.57 -11.58 22.02
N GLU A 48 -10.41 -11.41 23.04
CA GLU A 48 -10.21 -12.00 24.39
C GLU A 48 -10.12 -13.54 24.36
N LYS A 49 -10.83 -14.21 23.45
CA LYS A 49 -10.77 -15.68 23.32
C LYS A 49 -9.38 -16.19 22.93
N ALA A 50 -8.65 -15.47 22.08
CA ALA A 50 -7.28 -15.84 21.75
C ALA A 50 -6.42 -15.82 23.01
N ALA A 51 -6.59 -14.82 23.88
CA ALA A 51 -5.85 -14.72 25.15
C ALA A 51 -6.17 -15.83 26.17
N VAL A 52 -7.33 -16.50 26.06
CA VAL A 52 -7.76 -17.58 26.97
C VAL A 52 -7.19 -18.95 26.58
N ASP A 53 -7.02 -19.21 25.29
CA ASP A 53 -6.47 -20.48 24.79
C ASP A 53 -4.92 -20.50 24.74
N GLY A 54 -4.25 -19.42 25.16
CA GLY A 54 -2.79 -19.26 25.08
C GLY A 54 -2.26 -18.93 23.67
N ASP A 55 -3.14 -18.94 22.67
CA ASP A 55 -2.87 -18.57 21.26
C ASP A 55 -3.03 -17.07 20.98
N GLY A 56 -3.38 -16.29 22.01
CA GLY A 56 -3.46 -14.85 21.97
C GLY A 56 -2.06 -14.30 21.84
N ASP A 57 -1.82 -13.52 20.80
CA ASP A 57 -0.46 -13.06 20.49
C ASP A 57 0.15 -12.16 21.58
N GLY A 58 -0.63 -11.72 22.57
CA GLY A 58 -0.18 -10.93 23.71
C GLY A 58 0.08 -9.46 23.37
N TRP A 59 -0.19 -9.04 22.13
CA TRP A 59 0.04 -7.67 21.64
C TRP A 59 -1.18 -6.76 21.79
N GLY A 60 -2.34 -7.35 22.09
CA GLY A 60 -3.59 -6.63 22.28
C GLY A 60 -4.14 -6.05 20.98
N ARG A 61 -5.17 -5.20 21.12
CA ARG A 61 -5.87 -4.62 19.96
C ARG A 61 -4.99 -3.66 19.17
N ILE A 62 -4.95 -3.82 17.85
CA ILE A 62 -4.36 -2.83 16.93
C ILE A 62 -5.20 -1.55 16.94
N ARG A 63 -4.58 -0.41 17.26
CA ARG A 63 -5.25 0.89 17.36
C ARG A 63 -5.09 1.78 16.13
N CYS A 64 -4.02 1.58 15.37
CA CYS A 64 -3.78 2.28 14.11
C CYS A 64 -3.04 1.41 13.10
N VAL A 65 -3.20 1.75 11.83
CA VAL A 65 -2.41 1.21 10.71
C VAL A 65 -1.64 2.36 10.09
N VAL A 66 -0.33 2.17 9.92
CA VAL A 66 0.51 3.06 9.12
C VAL A 66 0.96 2.25 7.91
N ALA A 67 0.61 2.70 6.71
CA ALA A 67 0.87 1.97 5.48
C ALA A 67 1.69 2.81 4.51
N ASP A 68 2.64 2.16 3.84
CA ASP A 68 3.29 2.71 2.66
C ASP A 68 2.25 2.86 1.53
N TYR A 69 2.14 4.07 0.97
CA TYR A 69 1.21 4.36 -0.10
C TYR A 69 1.60 3.69 -1.41
N ASP A 70 2.89 3.46 -1.66
CA ASP A 70 3.39 2.80 -2.87
C ASP A 70 3.09 1.29 -2.88
N VAL A 71 2.90 0.67 -1.71
CA VAL A 71 2.45 -0.73 -1.57
C VAL A 71 0.98 -0.89 -1.96
N GLY A 72 0.27 0.23 -2.19
CA GLY A 72 -1.08 0.28 -2.72
C GLY A 72 -2.11 0.76 -1.68
N THR A 73 -3.19 1.35 -2.18
CA THR A 73 -4.28 1.91 -1.35
C THR A 73 -5.07 0.84 -0.60
N TRP A 74 -4.93 -0.44 -0.97
CA TRP A 74 -5.67 -1.56 -0.38
C TRP A 74 -5.45 -1.68 1.14
N ALA A 75 -4.26 -1.34 1.65
CA ALA A 75 -3.97 -1.42 3.09
C ALA A 75 -4.78 -0.39 3.88
N LEU A 76 -4.99 0.80 3.30
CA LEU A 76 -5.85 1.84 3.87
C LEU A 76 -7.32 1.42 3.80
N ASP A 77 -7.74 0.76 2.71
CA ASP A 77 -9.10 0.23 2.58
C ASP A 77 -9.39 -0.90 3.58
N VAL A 78 -8.41 -1.77 3.85
CA VAL A 78 -8.46 -2.78 4.91
C VAL A 78 -8.64 -2.13 6.28
N ALA A 79 -7.82 -1.12 6.61
CA ALA A 79 -7.93 -0.39 7.87
C ALA A 79 -9.31 0.30 8.02
N ARG A 80 -9.81 0.92 6.95
CA ARG A 80 -11.16 1.53 6.92
C ARG A 80 -12.25 0.50 7.18
N ARG A 81 -12.21 -0.66 6.51
CA ARG A 81 -13.20 -1.74 6.68
C ARG A 81 -13.18 -2.38 8.07
N THR A 82 -12.05 -2.32 8.75
CA THR A 82 -11.88 -2.86 10.11
C THR A 82 -12.10 -1.81 11.21
N GLY A 83 -12.43 -0.56 10.84
CA GLY A 83 -12.71 0.52 11.79
C GLY A 83 -11.46 1.05 12.52
N VAL A 84 -10.26 0.73 12.01
CA VAL A 84 -8.98 1.16 12.59
C VAL A 84 -8.53 2.46 11.95
N LYS A 85 -8.03 3.39 12.76
CA LYS A 85 -7.47 4.65 12.25
C LYS A 85 -6.27 4.36 11.35
N SER A 86 -6.18 5.00 10.20
CA SER A 86 -5.08 4.80 9.26
C SER A 86 -4.32 6.07 8.95
N ALA A 87 -3.03 5.92 8.66
CA ALA A 87 -2.18 6.95 8.09
C ALA A 87 -1.37 6.36 6.93
N ALA A 88 -1.16 7.18 5.90
CA ALA A 88 -0.32 6.83 4.76
C ALA A 88 1.07 7.45 4.91
N VAL A 89 2.09 6.71 4.49
CA VAL A 89 3.47 7.18 4.34
C VAL A 89 3.76 7.22 2.85
N TRP A 90 4.29 8.35 2.36
CA TRP A 90 4.81 8.48 1.01
C TRP A 90 6.34 8.48 1.08
N PRO A 91 7.01 7.35 0.77
CA PRO A 91 8.46 7.24 0.90
C PRO A 91 9.22 7.90 -0.26
N ALA A 92 8.56 8.12 -1.41
CA ALA A 92 9.16 8.79 -2.56
C ALA A 92 9.22 10.32 -2.39
N SER A 93 9.80 11.03 -3.38
CA SER A 93 9.95 12.49 -3.28
C SER A 93 8.61 13.22 -3.38
N ALA A 94 8.49 14.36 -2.67
CA ALA A 94 7.33 15.23 -2.77
C ALA A 94 7.10 15.75 -4.21
N ALA A 95 8.18 15.93 -4.98
CA ALA A 95 8.11 16.32 -6.39
C ALA A 95 7.45 15.24 -7.27
N VAL A 96 7.68 13.96 -7.00
CA VAL A 96 7.01 12.86 -7.69
C VAL A 96 5.52 12.87 -7.35
N MET A 97 5.15 12.99 -6.06
CA MET A 97 3.75 13.11 -5.65
C MET A 97 3.06 14.30 -6.34
N ALA A 98 3.68 15.49 -6.32
CA ALA A 98 3.14 16.67 -6.98
C ALA A 98 2.94 16.42 -8.49
N SER A 99 3.90 15.76 -9.14
CA SER A 99 3.81 15.41 -10.56
C SER A 99 2.66 14.45 -10.86
N LEU A 100 2.43 13.44 -9.99
CA LEU A 100 1.33 12.49 -10.10
C LEU A 100 -0.03 13.18 -9.93
N LEU A 101 -0.15 14.08 -8.94
CA LEU A 101 -1.37 14.84 -8.69
C LEU A 101 -1.68 15.82 -9.84
N SER A 102 -0.66 16.37 -10.50
CA SER A 102 -0.81 17.27 -11.64
C SER A 102 -0.97 16.56 -12.99
N VAL A 103 -1.01 15.22 -13.07
CA VAL A 103 -1.20 14.49 -14.35
C VAL A 103 -2.36 15.03 -15.20
N PRO A 104 -3.56 15.32 -14.64
CA PRO A 104 -4.66 15.88 -15.44
C PRO A 104 -4.32 17.25 -16.06
N GLU A 105 -3.55 18.08 -15.36
CA GLU A 105 -3.10 19.39 -15.82
C GLU A 105 -2.01 19.24 -16.88
N LEU A 106 -1.03 18.35 -16.65
CA LEU A 106 0.03 18.04 -17.61
C LEU A 106 -0.52 17.52 -18.94
N ILE A 107 -1.63 16.75 -18.91
CA ILE A 107 -2.35 16.32 -20.11
C ILE A 107 -3.05 17.49 -20.78
N ARG A 108 -3.76 18.33 -20.01
CA ARG A 108 -4.47 19.52 -20.50
C ARG A 108 -3.53 20.48 -21.21
N ASP A 109 -2.36 20.69 -20.63
CA ASP A 109 -1.32 21.59 -21.15
C ASP A 109 -0.49 20.94 -22.28
N LYS A 110 -0.86 19.71 -22.68
CA LYS A 110 -0.22 18.93 -23.75
C LYS A 110 1.28 18.69 -23.50
N ILE A 111 1.74 18.75 -22.25
CA ILE A 111 3.12 18.41 -21.86
C ILE A 111 3.31 16.89 -21.98
N ILE A 112 2.30 16.13 -21.56
CA ILE A 112 2.18 14.69 -21.78
C ILE A 112 0.86 14.37 -22.50
N ASP A 113 0.77 13.20 -23.12
CA ASP A 113 -0.49 12.67 -23.65
C ASP A 113 -1.25 11.82 -22.62
N ALA A 114 -2.43 11.34 -23.00
CA ALA A 114 -3.27 10.48 -22.16
C ALA A 114 -2.61 9.13 -21.83
N HIS A 115 -1.53 8.77 -22.51
CA HIS A 115 -0.72 7.57 -22.24
C HIS A 115 0.56 7.90 -21.46
N GLY A 116 0.71 9.14 -20.98
CA GLY A 116 1.87 9.61 -20.22
C GLY A 116 3.14 9.82 -21.06
N LYS A 117 3.05 9.79 -22.41
CA LYS A 117 4.20 10.09 -23.26
C LYS A 117 4.37 11.60 -23.37
N ARG A 118 5.60 12.07 -23.17
CA ARG A 118 5.94 13.48 -23.38
C ARG A 118 5.65 13.86 -24.84
N LYS A 119 4.86 14.90 -25.06
CA LYS A 119 4.75 15.48 -26.40
C LYS A 119 5.98 16.36 -26.63
N ARG A 120 6.71 16.10 -27.71
CA ARG A 120 7.78 17.02 -28.14
C ARG A 120 7.13 18.36 -28.44
N GLN A 121 7.52 19.41 -27.73
CA GLN A 121 7.30 20.76 -28.22
C GLN A 121 8.09 20.86 -29.53
N MET A 122 7.38 20.91 -30.65
CA MET A 122 7.98 21.31 -31.91
C MET A 122 8.28 22.79 -31.73
N ASN A 123 9.55 23.12 -31.46
CA ASN A 123 9.99 24.52 -31.45
C ASN A 123 9.56 25.11 -32.80
N CYS A 124 8.63 26.07 -32.78
CA CYS A 124 8.56 27.03 -33.87
C CYS A 124 9.88 27.78 -33.85
N LEU A 125 10.81 27.34 -34.71
CA LEU A 125 11.88 28.19 -35.20
C LEU A 125 11.19 29.31 -35.97
N PHE A 126 11.22 30.51 -35.40
CA PHE A 126 11.08 31.74 -36.18
C PHE A 126 12.32 31.93 -37.04
#